data_AF-A0A418VAM9-F1
#
_entry.id   AF-A0A418VAM9-F1
#
_cell.length_a   1.000
_cell.length_b   1.000
_cell.length_c   1.000
_cell.angle_alpha   90.00
_cell.angle_beta   90.00
_cell.angle_gamma   90.00
#
_symmetry.space_group_name_H-M   'P 1'
#
loop_
_entity.id
_entity.type
_entity.pdbx_description
1 polymer ?
#
loop_
_entity_poly.entity_id
_entity_poly.type
_entity_poly.pdbx_seq_one_letter_code
_entity_poly.pdbx_strand_id
1 'polypeptide(L)'
;MRLLASVSLALVSTSLSAPVSPQYYPHQAGKSWTYGNGETQVVGSPVTYRGLSLVLVNHLFGKLLVQQDLMEYRPDGSVWLRGIHQNGKLTWLAQPLNVYPPGPLNVGRRWKSGPDDVSVTGTQAVKTSAGTFNALVVTTFSSSGKRAQHRYFVPTLGVVQFQTADGTVVPLIDRR
;
A
#
# COMPACT_ATOMS: atom_id res chain seq x y z
N MET A 1 -48.16 39.27 -31.13
CA MET A 1 -48.09 37.91 -30.56
C MET A 1 -46.63 37.64 -30.23
N ARG A 2 -46.29 37.51 -28.94
CA ARG A 2 -44.89 37.56 -28.44
C ARG A 2 -44.21 36.20 -28.59
N LEU A 3 -43.02 36.18 -29.20
CA LEU A 3 -42.14 35.00 -29.28
C LEU A 3 -41.44 34.77 -27.93
N LEU A 4 -41.56 33.56 -27.39
CA LEU A 4 -40.81 33.06 -26.24
C LEU A 4 -39.50 32.45 -26.75
N ALA A 5 -38.36 33.03 -26.35
CA ALA A 5 -37.05 32.43 -26.56
C ALA A 5 -36.64 31.69 -25.28
N SER A 6 -36.54 30.36 -25.36
CA SER A 6 -36.05 29.51 -24.28
C SER A 6 -34.53 29.41 -24.36
N VAL A 7 -33.83 29.90 -23.33
CA VAL A 7 -32.38 29.73 -23.17
C VAL A 7 -32.13 28.44 -22.39
N SER A 8 -31.56 27.44 -23.04
CA SER A 8 -31.09 26.21 -22.39
C SER A 8 -29.68 26.40 -21.85
N LEU A 9 -29.53 26.38 -20.53
CA LEU A 9 -28.24 26.45 -19.84
C LEU A 9 -27.66 25.04 -19.69
N ALA A 10 -26.61 24.72 -20.45
CA ALA A 10 -25.89 23.45 -20.33
C ALA A 10 -24.85 23.53 -19.21
N LEU A 11 -25.07 22.82 -18.09
CA LEU A 11 -24.05 22.61 -17.06
C LEU A 11 -23.02 21.58 -17.56
N VAL A 12 -21.81 22.04 -17.85
CA VAL A 12 -20.65 21.18 -18.07
C VAL A 12 -20.07 20.81 -16.71
N SER A 13 -20.30 19.57 -16.28
CA SER A 13 -19.70 19.02 -15.06
C SER A 13 -18.28 18.57 -15.33
N THR A 14 -17.28 19.43 -15.10
CA THR A 14 -15.87 19.02 -15.07
C THR A 14 -15.60 18.27 -13.77
N SER A 15 -15.47 16.94 -13.84
CA SER A 15 -15.00 16.13 -12.72
C SER A 15 -13.53 16.45 -12.44
N LEU A 16 -13.28 17.28 -11.42
CA LEU A 16 -11.94 17.53 -10.89
C LEU A 16 -11.45 16.27 -10.16
N SER A 17 -10.68 15.45 -10.86
CA SER A 17 -9.87 14.41 -10.21
C SER A 17 -8.80 15.10 -9.37
N ALA A 18 -8.93 15.05 -8.04
CA ALA A 18 -7.90 15.56 -7.16
C ALA A 18 -6.56 14.88 -7.49
N PRO A 19 -5.45 15.64 -7.59
CA PRO A 19 -4.14 15.04 -7.87
C PRO A 19 -3.80 14.07 -6.74
N VAL A 20 -3.49 12.82 -7.11
CA VAL A 20 -3.02 11.81 -6.17
C VAL A 20 -1.71 12.31 -5.59
N SER A 21 -1.62 12.43 -4.26
CA SER A 21 -0.37 12.81 -3.61
C SER A 21 0.72 11.81 -4.02
N PRO A 22 1.89 12.27 -4.54
CA PRO A 22 3.00 11.38 -4.89
C PRO A 22 3.52 10.60 -3.68
N GLN A 23 3.12 10.98 -2.47
CA GLN A 23 3.48 10.32 -1.22
C GLN A 23 2.34 9.47 -0.63
N TYR A 24 1.25 9.24 -1.36
CA TYR A 24 0.10 8.47 -0.85
C TYR A 24 0.54 7.11 -0.31
N TYR A 25 1.41 6.42 -1.05
CA TYR A 25 2.17 5.27 -0.56
C TYR A 25 3.61 5.71 -0.22
N PRO A 26 3.99 5.76 1.07
CA PRO A 26 5.28 6.31 1.49
C PRO A 26 6.44 5.42 1.03
N HIS A 27 7.41 6.02 0.35
CA HIS A 27 8.54 5.32 -0.26
C HIS A 27 9.81 6.15 -0.36
N GLN A 28 9.90 7.21 0.44
CA GLN A 28 11.11 8.01 0.55
C GLN A 28 12.19 7.20 1.28
N ALA A 29 13.40 7.17 0.72
CA ALA A 29 14.54 6.52 1.33
C ALA A 29 14.78 7.04 2.76
N GLY A 30 15.13 6.13 3.66
CA GLY A 30 15.33 6.41 5.09
C GLY A 30 14.08 6.32 5.94
N LYS A 31 12.88 6.27 5.35
CA LYS A 31 11.65 5.98 6.13
C LYS A 31 11.70 4.60 6.75
N SER A 32 11.17 4.47 7.96
CA SER A 32 11.13 3.19 8.65
C SER A 32 9.90 3.00 9.53
N TRP A 33 9.49 1.74 9.70
CA TRP A 33 8.41 1.30 10.58
C TRP A 33 8.90 0.13 11.42
N THR A 34 8.85 0.26 12.75
CA THR A 34 9.15 -0.84 13.67
C THR A 34 7.87 -1.34 14.29
N TYR A 35 7.71 -2.66 14.34
CA TYR A 35 6.48 -3.34 14.77
C TYR A 35 6.71 -4.15 16.06
N GLY A 36 5.61 -4.44 16.77
CA GLY A 36 5.64 -5.11 18.07
C GLY A 36 6.18 -6.55 18.05
N ASN A 37 6.32 -7.17 16.87
CA ASN A 37 6.97 -8.47 16.70
C ASN A 37 8.51 -8.37 16.59
N GLY A 38 9.08 -7.16 16.65
CA GLY A 38 10.52 -6.91 16.48
C GLY A 38 10.97 -6.68 15.04
N GLU A 39 10.05 -6.74 14.06
CA GLU A 39 10.34 -6.42 12.67
C GLU A 39 10.53 -4.90 12.50
N THR A 40 11.54 -4.49 11.75
CA THR A 40 11.69 -3.13 11.25
C THR A 40 11.76 -3.13 9.74
N GLN A 41 10.83 -2.42 9.11
CA GLN A 41 10.82 -2.17 7.67
C GLN A 41 11.54 -0.86 7.38
N VAL A 42 12.50 -0.85 6.48
CA VAL A 42 13.29 0.34 6.11
C VAL A 42 13.28 0.53 4.60
N VAL A 43 12.91 1.72 4.15
CA VAL A 43 12.98 2.11 2.75
C VAL A 43 14.42 2.46 2.38
N GLY A 44 15.01 1.70 1.47
CA GLY A 44 16.32 1.96 0.90
C GLY A 44 16.29 3.01 -0.20
N SER A 45 17.49 3.43 -0.62
CA SER A 45 17.65 4.25 -1.82
C SER A 45 17.16 3.50 -3.06
N PRO A 46 16.52 4.17 -4.03
CA PRO A 46 16.16 3.56 -5.29
C PRO A 46 17.40 2.99 -5.99
N VAL A 47 17.25 1.82 -6.61
CA VAL A 47 18.27 1.15 -7.41
C VAL A 47 17.75 0.90 -8.82
N THR A 48 18.63 0.92 -9.81
CA THR A 48 18.26 0.47 -11.16
C THR A 48 18.60 -1.01 -11.30
N TYR A 49 17.60 -1.83 -11.63
CA TYR A 49 17.79 -3.25 -11.91
C TYR A 49 16.91 -3.68 -13.07
N ARG A 50 17.50 -4.35 -14.07
CA ARG A 50 16.82 -4.75 -15.32
C ARG A 50 16.12 -3.57 -16.02
N GLY A 51 16.72 -2.39 -15.97
CA GLY A 51 16.18 -1.16 -16.58
C GLY A 51 15.01 -0.52 -15.82
N LEU A 52 14.63 -1.05 -14.65
CA LEU A 52 13.58 -0.48 -13.80
C LEU A 52 14.20 0.23 -12.60
N SER A 53 13.64 1.38 -12.24
CA SER A 53 13.91 2.05 -10.96
C SER A 53 13.08 1.38 -9.86
N LEU A 54 13.75 0.73 -8.91
CA LEU A 54 13.14 -0.04 -7.84
C LEU A 54 13.47 0.56 -6.49
N VAL A 55 12.46 0.74 -5.64
CA VAL A 55 12.61 1.09 -4.23
C VAL A 55 12.74 -0.21 -3.44
N LEU A 56 13.78 -0.31 -2.62
CA LEU A 56 14.02 -1.48 -1.78
C LEU A 56 13.31 -1.30 -0.44
N VAL A 57 12.53 -2.29 0.02
CA VAL A 57 12.00 -2.32 1.38
C VAL A 57 12.66 -3.46 2.13
N ASN A 58 13.52 -3.11 3.09
CA ASN A 58 14.28 -4.06 3.90
C ASN A 58 13.48 -4.44 5.13
N HIS A 59 13.30 -5.74 5.35
CA HIS A 59 12.70 -6.31 6.54
C HIS A 59 13.82 -6.80 7.46
N LEU A 60 13.94 -6.19 8.63
CA LEU A 60 14.98 -6.44 9.61
C LEU A 60 14.39 -7.03 10.89
N PHE A 61 15.06 -7.99 11.51
CA PHE A 61 14.84 -8.36 12.91
C PHE A 61 16.11 -8.02 13.69
N GLY A 62 16.04 -6.97 14.51
CA GLY A 62 17.25 -6.34 15.05
C GLY A 62 18.14 -5.80 13.93
N LYS A 63 19.36 -6.33 13.80
CA LYS A 63 20.30 -5.96 12.72
C LYS A 63 20.31 -6.96 11.55
N LEU A 64 19.54 -8.03 11.63
CA LEU A 64 19.52 -9.08 10.62
C LEU A 64 18.54 -8.74 9.51
N LEU A 65 19.02 -8.59 8.28
CA LEU A 65 18.19 -8.53 7.09
C LEU A 65 17.61 -9.91 6.80
N VAL A 66 16.29 -10.06 6.96
CA VAL A 66 15.59 -11.33 6.71
C VAL A 66 15.01 -11.38 5.30
N GLN A 67 14.57 -10.24 4.78
CA GLN A 67 13.95 -10.13 3.46
C GLN A 67 14.15 -8.72 2.91
N GLN A 68 14.25 -8.58 1.61
CA GLN A 68 14.23 -7.31 0.90
C GLN A 68 13.26 -7.41 -0.28
N ASP A 69 12.25 -6.55 -0.26
CA ASP A 69 11.26 -6.43 -1.33
C ASP A 69 11.75 -5.42 -2.37
N LEU A 70 11.66 -5.78 -3.65
CA LEU A 70 12.01 -4.92 -4.78
C LEU A 70 10.71 -4.31 -5.34
N MET A 71 10.38 -3.10 -4.91
CA MET A 71 9.13 -2.41 -5.24
C MET A 71 9.31 -1.46 -6.42
N GLU A 72 8.39 -1.47 -7.36
CA GLU A 72 8.28 -0.48 -8.43
C GLU A 72 7.11 0.46 -8.11
N TYR A 73 7.42 1.75 -7.97
CA TYR A 73 6.43 2.82 -7.86
C TYR A 73 6.24 3.42 -9.24
N ARG A 74 5.05 3.25 -9.80
CA ARG A 74 4.76 3.66 -11.17
C ARG A 74 4.21 5.09 -11.26
N PRO A 75 4.34 5.77 -12.42
CA PRO A 75 3.82 7.13 -12.60
C PRO A 75 2.31 7.27 -12.39
N ASP A 76 1.54 6.20 -12.58
CA ASP A 76 0.09 6.18 -12.31
C ASP A 76 -0.25 6.12 -10.81
N GLY A 77 0.76 6.05 -9.93
CA GLY A 77 0.60 5.98 -8.48
C GLY A 77 0.41 4.56 -7.94
N SER A 78 0.49 3.53 -8.78
CA SER A 78 0.43 2.13 -8.33
C SER A 78 1.78 1.61 -7.82
N VAL A 79 1.74 0.59 -6.96
CA VAL A 79 2.91 -0.03 -6.33
C VAL A 79 2.94 -1.51 -6.65
N TRP A 80 4.06 -2.00 -7.19
CA TRP A 80 4.21 -3.36 -7.66
C TRP A 80 5.43 -4.04 -7.07
N LEU A 81 5.28 -5.27 -6.58
CA LEU A 81 6.39 -6.11 -6.17
C LEU A 81 6.96 -6.80 -7.40
N ARG A 82 8.25 -6.56 -7.69
CA ARG A 82 8.97 -7.13 -8.84
C ARG A 82 9.81 -8.35 -8.46
N GLY A 83 10.29 -8.39 -7.23
CA GLY A 83 11.07 -9.51 -6.73
C GLY A 83 11.24 -9.45 -5.22
N ILE A 84 11.69 -10.57 -4.67
CA ILE A 84 11.98 -10.73 -3.26
C ILE A 84 13.39 -11.29 -3.15
N HIS A 85 14.25 -10.62 -2.39
CA HIS A 85 15.55 -11.14 -2.01
C HIS A 85 15.47 -11.65 -0.57
N GLN A 86 15.63 -12.96 -0.39
CA GLN A 86 15.52 -13.62 0.90
C GLN A 86 16.50 -14.80 0.95
N ASN A 87 17.13 -15.03 2.10
CA ASN A 87 18.11 -16.12 2.30
C ASN A 87 19.23 -16.14 1.22
N GLY A 88 19.72 -14.97 0.82
CA GLY A 88 20.78 -14.81 -0.19
C GLY A 88 20.36 -15.09 -1.64
N LYS A 89 19.05 -15.33 -1.88
CA LYS A 89 18.52 -15.61 -3.21
C LYS A 89 17.52 -14.55 -3.64
N LEU A 90 17.78 -13.93 -4.79
CA LEU A 90 16.79 -13.09 -5.47
C LEU A 90 15.82 -13.96 -6.27
N THR A 91 14.54 -13.89 -5.93
CA THR A 91 13.44 -14.43 -6.73
C THR A 91 12.79 -13.29 -7.49
N TRP A 92 12.99 -13.27 -8.81
CA TRP A 92 12.30 -12.35 -9.70
C TRP A 92 10.94 -12.92 -10.10
N LEU A 93 9.89 -12.11 -9.99
CA LEU A 93 8.54 -12.56 -10.29
C LEU A 93 8.28 -12.48 -11.80
N ALA A 94 7.84 -13.60 -12.39
CA ALA A 94 7.45 -13.64 -13.81
C ALA A 94 6.29 -12.66 -14.11
N GLN A 95 5.34 -12.55 -13.17
CA GLN A 95 4.30 -11.54 -13.16
C GLN A 95 4.42 -10.72 -11.86
N PRO A 96 4.63 -9.40 -11.94
CA PRO A 96 4.66 -8.53 -10.77
C PRO A 96 3.36 -8.61 -9.96
N LEU A 97 3.46 -8.56 -8.64
CA LEU A 97 2.28 -8.50 -7.77
C LEU A 97 1.86 -7.05 -7.55
N ASN A 98 0.59 -6.73 -7.76
CA ASN A 98 0.06 -5.42 -7.45
C ASN A 98 -0.16 -5.27 -5.94
N VAL A 99 0.75 -4.57 -5.28
CA VAL A 99 0.69 -4.32 -3.83
C VAL A 99 -0.41 -3.32 -3.54
N TYR A 100 -0.44 -2.22 -4.29
CA TYR A 100 -1.50 -1.23 -4.23
C TYR A 100 -1.84 -0.67 -5.62
N PRO A 101 -3.14 -0.59 -5.99
CA PRO A 101 -3.56 0.11 -7.19
C PRO A 101 -3.32 1.63 -7.04
N PRO A 102 -3.53 2.42 -8.09
CA PRO A 102 -3.52 3.88 -7.96
C PRO A 102 -4.45 4.34 -6.83
N GLY A 103 -3.92 5.20 -5.96
CA GLY A 103 -4.68 5.87 -4.91
C GLY A 103 -5.59 6.99 -5.46
N PRO A 104 -6.41 7.63 -4.61
CA PRO A 104 -6.67 7.24 -3.22
C PRO A 104 -7.45 5.92 -3.14
N LEU A 105 -7.25 5.20 -2.03
CA LEU A 105 -8.01 4.00 -1.72
C LEU A 105 -9.29 4.39 -0.97
N ASN A 106 -10.42 3.85 -1.42
CA ASN A 106 -11.73 4.02 -0.79
C ASN A 106 -12.27 2.67 -0.35
N VAL A 107 -13.13 2.66 0.67
CA VAL A 107 -13.88 1.46 1.07
C VAL A 107 -14.61 0.88 -0.14
N GLY A 108 -14.53 -0.43 -0.31
CA GLY A 108 -15.09 -1.15 -1.46
C GLY A 108 -14.14 -1.29 -2.66
N ARG A 109 -13.00 -0.58 -2.70
CA ARG A 109 -11.96 -0.78 -3.72
C ARG A 109 -11.43 -2.22 -3.66
N ARG A 110 -11.29 -2.86 -4.81
CA ARG A 110 -10.79 -4.25 -4.95
C ARG A 110 -9.73 -4.34 -6.04
N TRP A 111 -8.79 -5.26 -5.89
CA TRP A 111 -7.79 -5.60 -6.90
C TRP A 111 -7.25 -7.01 -6.68
N LYS A 112 -6.48 -7.52 -7.65
CA LYS A 112 -5.74 -8.78 -7.55
C LYS A 112 -4.28 -8.51 -7.25
N SER A 113 -3.72 -9.30 -6.34
CA SER A 113 -2.28 -9.35 -6.08
C SER A 113 -1.78 -10.77 -6.37
N GLY A 114 -1.47 -11.04 -7.63
CA GLY A 114 -1.25 -12.40 -8.12
C GLY A 114 -2.53 -13.24 -7.94
N PRO A 115 -2.47 -14.39 -7.26
CA PRO A 115 -3.64 -15.24 -7.08
C PRO A 115 -4.63 -14.67 -6.04
N ASP A 116 -4.19 -13.74 -5.18
CA ASP A 116 -4.97 -13.29 -4.04
C ASP A 116 -5.91 -12.12 -4.38
N ASP A 117 -7.08 -12.12 -3.72
CA ASP A 117 -8.02 -11.00 -3.76
C ASP A 117 -7.69 -10.01 -2.65
N VAL A 118 -7.63 -8.73 -2.99
CA VAL A 118 -7.42 -7.67 -2.00
C VAL A 118 -8.55 -6.66 -2.09
N SER A 119 -9.04 -6.21 -0.94
CA SER A 119 -10.05 -5.16 -0.87
C SER A 119 -9.88 -4.25 0.32
N VAL A 120 -10.38 -3.02 0.20
CA VAL A 120 -10.55 -2.13 1.34
C VAL A 120 -11.92 -2.41 1.95
N THR A 121 -11.96 -3.00 3.14
CA THR A 121 -13.21 -3.48 3.76
C THR A 121 -13.84 -2.47 4.69
N GLY A 122 -13.10 -1.44 5.12
CA GLY A 122 -13.63 -0.43 6.02
C GLY A 122 -12.58 0.57 6.49
N THR A 123 -12.93 1.30 7.55
CA THR A 123 -12.01 2.14 8.31
C THR A 123 -12.07 1.74 9.77
N GLN A 124 -10.96 1.92 10.50
CA GLN A 124 -10.88 1.63 11.91
C GLN A 124 -9.92 2.59 12.62
N ALA A 125 -10.31 3.04 13.81
CA ALA A 125 -9.40 3.71 14.74
C ALA A 125 -8.43 2.68 15.32
N VAL A 126 -7.12 2.89 15.12
CA VAL A 126 -6.05 2.03 15.62
C VAL A 126 -5.21 2.82 16.61
N LYS A 127 -5.09 2.30 17.84
CA LYS A 127 -4.26 2.89 18.89
C LYS A 127 -3.04 2.00 19.10
N THR A 128 -1.85 2.58 18.97
CA THR A 128 -0.57 1.92 19.23
C THR A 128 0.33 2.82 20.08
N SER A 129 1.53 2.37 20.44
CA SER A 129 2.52 3.24 21.10
C SER A 129 3.01 4.37 20.20
N ALA A 130 2.91 4.21 18.87
CA ALA A 130 3.31 5.23 17.89
C ALA A 130 2.22 6.29 17.62
N GLY A 131 1.05 6.17 18.26
CA GLY A 131 -0.05 7.14 18.16
C GLY A 131 -1.44 6.52 17.98
N THR A 132 -2.41 7.37 17.67
CA THR A 132 -3.77 6.96 17.30
C THR A 132 -4.02 7.36 15.86
N PHE A 133 -4.59 6.45 15.07
CA PHE A 133 -4.75 6.61 13.63
C PHE A 133 -6.14 6.22 13.17
N ASN A 134 -6.65 6.90 12.15
CA ASN A 134 -7.80 6.45 11.38
C ASN A 134 -7.28 5.71 10.14
N ALA A 135 -7.32 4.38 10.17
CA ALA A 135 -6.73 3.53 9.15
C ALA A 135 -7.79 2.93 8.23
N LEU A 136 -7.46 2.80 6.95
CA LEU A 136 -8.17 1.93 6.01
C LEU A 136 -7.83 0.47 6.33
N VAL A 137 -8.84 -0.39 6.39
CA VAL A 137 -8.64 -1.83 6.58
C VAL A 137 -8.50 -2.47 5.20
N VAL A 138 -7.27 -2.84 4.84
CA VAL A 138 -6.94 -3.58 3.62
C VAL A 138 -6.92 -5.06 3.96
N THR A 139 -7.85 -5.81 3.39
CA THR A 139 -8.00 -7.24 3.62
C THR A 139 -7.51 -8.02 2.41
N THR A 140 -6.62 -8.98 2.64
CA THR A 140 -6.13 -9.93 1.62
C THR A 140 -6.77 -11.29 1.88
N PHE A 141 -7.46 -11.83 0.88
CA PHE A 141 -8.03 -13.17 0.87
C PHE A 141 -7.12 -14.07 0.04
N SER A 142 -6.51 -15.06 0.70
CA SER A 142 -5.71 -16.05 -0.01
C SER A 142 -6.57 -16.81 -1.03
N SER A 143 -6.03 -17.08 -2.21
CA SER A 143 -6.66 -17.95 -3.21
C SER A 143 -7.07 -19.34 -2.69
N SER A 144 -6.43 -19.82 -1.62
CA SER A 144 -6.82 -21.06 -0.92
C SER A 144 -8.12 -20.94 -0.12
N GLY A 145 -8.68 -19.73 0.03
CA GLY A 145 -9.94 -19.43 0.71
C GLY A 145 -9.91 -19.56 2.23
N LYS A 146 -8.78 -20.00 2.81
CA LYS A 146 -8.78 -20.47 4.21
C LYS A 146 -8.83 -19.34 5.23
N ARG A 147 -8.12 -18.23 5.02
CA ARG A 147 -7.99 -17.14 6.03
C ARG A 147 -7.65 -15.80 5.37
N ALA A 148 -8.18 -14.72 5.93
CA ALA A 148 -7.86 -13.37 5.53
C ALA A 148 -6.73 -12.79 6.39
N GLN A 149 -5.91 -11.92 5.81
CA GLN A 149 -4.96 -11.06 6.53
C GLN A 149 -5.46 -9.61 6.47
N HIS A 150 -5.20 -8.84 7.51
CA HIS A 150 -5.58 -7.42 7.55
C HIS A 150 -4.35 -6.54 7.68
N ARG A 151 -4.27 -5.49 6.87
CA ARG A 151 -3.33 -4.37 7.02
C ARG A 151 -4.13 -3.11 7.29
N TYR A 152 -3.76 -2.39 8.33
CA TYR A 152 -4.36 -1.12 8.71
C TYR A 152 -3.49 -0.02 8.13
N PHE A 153 -3.91 0.54 7.00
CA PHE A 153 -3.13 1.47 6.19
C PHE A 153 -3.60 2.92 6.38
N VAL A 154 -2.66 3.83 6.60
CA VAL A 154 -2.90 5.27 6.71
C VAL A 154 -2.18 5.95 5.53
N PRO A 155 -2.89 6.72 4.69
CA PRO A 155 -2.26 7.46 3.59
C PRO A 155 -1.07 8.28 4.07
N THR A 156 0.01 8.33 3.29
CA THR A 156 1.27 9.04 3.59
C THR A 156 2.08 8.54 4.79
N LEU A 157 1.51 7.67 5.63
CA LEU A 157 2.17 7.10 6.79
C LEU A 157 2.51 5.63 6.57
N GLY A 158 1.66 4.84 5.92
CA GLY A 158 1.88 3.41 5.67
C GLY A 158 1.06 2.53 6.59
N VAL A 159 1.56 1.32 6.87
CA VAL A 159 0.84 0.32 7.70
C VAL A 159 1.10 0.61 9.18
N VAL A 160 0.03 0.82 9.96
CA VAL A 160 0.10 1.10 11.40
C VAL A 160 -0.18 -0.13 12.27
N GLN A 161 -0.71 -1.17 11.67
CA GLN A 161 -0.95 -2.46 12.30
C GLN A 161 -1.15 -3.48 11.19
N PHE A 162 -0.78 -4.73 11.43
CA PHE A 162 -1.26 -5.84 10.63
C PHE A 162 -1.77 -6.97 11.52
N GLN A 163 -2.67 -7.77 10.97
CA GLN A 163 -3.19 -8.96 11.59
C GLN A 163 -2.96 -10.13 10.64
N THR A 164 -2.23 -11.13 11.12
CA THR A 164 -1.94 -12.35 10.36
C THR A 164 -3.16 -13.26 10.33
N ALA A 165 -3.10 -14.25 9.44
CA ALA A 165 -4.21 -15.17 9.17
C ALA A 165 -4.65 -16.00 10.40
N ASP A 166 -3.74 -16.23 11.34
CA ASP A 166 -4.00 -16.90 12.62
C ASP A 166 -4.65 -15.98 13.68
N GLY A 167 -4.83 -14.69 13.37
CA GLY A 167 -5.42 -13.69 14.24
C GLY A 167 -4.41 -12.88 15.04
N THR A 168 -3.10 -13.18 14.95
CA THR A 168 -2.08 -12.43 15.68
C THR A 168 -2.04 -10.97 15.22
N VAL A 169 -2.20 -10.04 16.16
CA VAL A 169 -2.17 -8.60 15.91
C VAL A 169 -0.78 -8.06 16.19
N VAL A 170 -0.20 -7.37 15.22
CA VAL A 170 1.13 -6.76 15.31
C VAL A 170 1.01 -5.24 15.10
N PRO A 171 1.10 -4.44 16.17
CA PRO A 171 0.98 -2.99 16.08
C PRO A 171 2.30 -2.32 15.67
N LEU A 172 2.21 -1.15 15.05
CA LEU A 172 3.35 -0.23 14.87
C LEU A 172 3.78 0.33 16.22
N ILE A 173 5.07 0.27 16.53
CA ILE A 173 5.62 0.78 17.79
C ILE A 173 6.49 2.02 17.65
N ASP A 174 7.20 2.18 16.53
CA ASP A 174 8.00 3.36 16.19
C ASP A 174 7.94 3.64 14.68
N ARG A 175 8.14 4.89 14.27
CA ARG A 175 8.29 5.29 12.86
C ARG A 175 9.22 6.48 12.70
N ARG A 176 9.91 6.56 11.57
CA ARG A 176 10.80 7.67 11.18
C ARG A 176 10.60 8.02 9.71
#